data_AF-A0A428U6K3-F1
#
_entry.id   AF-A0A428U6K3-F1
#
_cell.length_a   1.000
_cell.length_b   1.000
_cell.length_c   1.000
_cell.angle_alpha   90.00
_cell.angle_beta   90.00
_cell.angle_gamma   90.00
#
_symmetry.space_group_name_H-M   'P 1'
#
loop_
_entity.id
_entity.type
_entity.pdbx_description
1 polymer ?
#
loop_
_entity_poly.entity_id
_entity_poly.type
_entity_poly.pdbx_seq_one_letter_code
_entity_poly.pdbx_strand_id
1 'polypeptide(L)'
;MPSRTLPTFTRAEVEAHNSKTSCYVSIGNKVYDVTDFADDHPGGADLVLDYAGRDIEDILKDPDSHEHSEAAYDVLDDSLVGFLISEKSANGHANGNANGNGAAKVANGDATTNGETYIHPRTGMSCAEDLSKDTDFNTDYKKHKFLDLSRPLFPQIWFGGFSKEFYLDQVHRPRHYKGGESAPLFGNFLEPLSKTPWWVIPTVWGPCVVYAVYMASQGYDNQLYTAGYFVFGFWFWSIIEYVLHRFLFHLDYYLPDNRVGITLHFLLHGIHHYLPMDKYRLVMPPTLFVVLAYPFWHFAHAVFAYSWHAATGAFAGGLFGYICYDLTHYFLHHQNLPLWYKELKKYHLAHHFLDYELGFGVTSKFWDSIFGTELVYNVKKTN
;
A
#
# COMPACT_ATOMS: atom_id res chain seq x y z
N MET A 1 -6.97 12.35 -17.67
CA MET A 1 -5.79 13.15 -18.08
C MET A 1 -4.83 12.23 -18.81
N PRO A 2 -4.09 12.70 -19.84
CA PRO A 2 -3.17 11.84 -20.59
C PRO A 2 -1.97 11.44 -19.72
N SER A 3 -1.45 10.23 -19.93
CA SER A 3 -0.26 9.69 -19.26
C SER A 3 0.90 10.69 -19.38
N ARG A 4 1.35 11.27 -18.26
CA ARG A 4 2.59 12.05 -18.24
C ARG A 4 3.77 11.10 -18.29
N THR A 5 4.25 10.80 -19.50
CA THR A 5 5.68 10.65 -19.72
C THR A 5 6.32 11.95 -19.22
N LEU A 6 7.22 11.88 -18.23
CA LEU A 6 7.91 13.07 -17.76
C LEU A 6 8.57 13.77 -18.96
N PRO A 7 8.39 15.10 -19.11
CA PRO A 7 8.92 15.84 -20.24
C PRO A 7 10.44 15.74 -20.30
N THR A 8 10.96 15.87 -21.50
CA THR A 8 12.39 15.99 -21.73
C THR A 8 12.75 17.47 -21.91
N PHE A 9 13.83 17.91 -21.26
CA PHE A 9 14.33 19.27 -21.32
C PHE A 9 15.65 19.33 -22.10
N THR A 10 15.89 20.44 -22.79
CA THR A 10 17.23 20.84 -23.22
C THR A 10 17.96 21.51 -22.07
N ARG A 11 19.29 21.53 -22.10
CA ARG A 11 20.11 22.25 -21.10
C ARG A 11 19.70 23.72 -20.99
N ALA A 12 19.43 24.36 -22.13
CA ALA A 12 19.01 25.76 -22.20
C ALA A 12 17.63 26.00 -21.56
N GLU A 13 16.70 25.05 -21.66
CA GLU A 13 15.41 25.13 -20.97
C GLU A 13 15.58 25.05 -19.46
N VAL A 14 16.42 24.15 -18.95
CA VAL A 14 16.70 24.08 -17.50
C VAL A 14 17.38 25.36 -17.00
N GLU A 15 18.34 25.90 -17.74
CA GLU A 15 19.04 27.16 -17.41
C GLU A 15 18.12 28.38 -17.35
N ALA A 16 16.97 28.35 -18.05
CA ALA A 16 15.97 29.41 -18.01
C ALA A 16 15.15 29.42 -16.71
N HIS A 17 15.12 28.31 -15.96
CA HIS A 17 14.45 28.19 -14.66
C HIS A 17 15.41 28.54 -13.51
N ASN A 18 15.81 29.82 -13.44
CA ASN A 18 16.86 30.33 -12.56
C ASN A 18 16.41 31.41 -11.55
N SER A 19 15.14 31.37 -11.09
CA SER A 19 14.56 32.40 -10.22
C SER A 19 13.79 31.82 -9.04
N LYS A 20 13.46 32.64 -8.03
CA LYS A 20 12.72 32.19 -6.84
C LYS A 20 11.35 31.59 -7.15
N THR A 21 10.68 32.03 -8.20
CA THR A 21 9.36 31.51 -8.61
C THR A 21 9.45 30.40 -9.64
N SER A 22 10.65 29.97 -10.00
CA SER A 22 10.92 28.97 -11.04
C SER A 22 12.40 28.56 -10.96
N CYS A 23 12.70 27.58 -10.12
CA CYS A 23 14.04 27.15 -9.75
C CYS A 23 14.24 25.66 -10.05
N TYR A 24 14.88 25.34 -11.18
CA TYR A 24 15.16 23.95 -11.53
C TYR A 24 16.64 23.63 -11.36
N VAL A 25 16.95 22.37 -11.07
CA VAL A 25 18.33 21.87 -10.96
C VAL A 25 18.45 20.54 -11.69
N SER A 26 19.67 20.13 -12.03
CA SER A 26 19.92 18.83 -12.65
C SER A 26 20.94 17.99 -11.90
N ILE A 27 20.83 16.67 -12.02
CA ILE A 27 21.89 15.71 -11.68
C ILE A 27 21.97 14.71 -12.82
N GLY A 28 23.08 14.71 -13.53
CA GLY A 28 23.28 13.86 -14.70
C GLY A 28 22.22 14.14 -15.78
N ASN A 29 21.30 13.20 -15.99
CA ASN A 29 20.19 13.36 -16.95
C ASN A 29 18.85 13.70 -16.30
N LYS A 30 18.76 13.82 -14.97
CA LYS A 30 17.51 14.10 -14.25
C LYS A 30 17.35 15.62 -14.05
N VAL A 31 16.13 16.12 -14.18
CA VAL A 31 15.76 17.54 -13.98
C VAL A 31 14.73 17.62 -12.87
N TYR A 32 15.01 18.46 -11.87
CA TYR A 32 14.22 18.60 -10.67
C TYR A 32 13.68 20.02 -10.54
N ASP A 33 12.40 20.16 -10.20
CA ASP A 33 11.78 21.44 -9.86
C ASP A 33 11.78 21.60 -8.33
N VAL A 34 12.75 22.36 -7.84
CA VAL A 34 12.92 22.62 -6.40
C VAL A 34 12.32 23.96 -5.98
N THR A 35 11.43 24.55 -6.81
CA THR A 35 10.82 25.87 -6.55
C THR A 35 10.11 25.89 -5.20
N ASP A 36 9.28 24.88 -4.92
CA ASP A 36 8.52 24.80 -3.66
C ASP A 36 9.39 24.35 -2.48
N PHE A 37 10.50 23.64 -2.75
CA PHE A 37 11.41 23.15 -1.72
C PHE A 37 12.43 24.20 -1.24
N ALA A 38 12.72 25.22 -2.05
CA ALA A 38 13.77 26.19 -1.74
C ALA A 38 13.60 26.84 -0.35
N ASP A 39 12.39 27.23 0.03
CA ASP A 39 12.11 27.85 1.34
C ASP A 39 12.15 26.85 2.52
N ASP A 40 12.03 25.54 2.24
CA ASP A 40 12.09 24.45 3.23
C ASP A 40 13.49 23.83 3.36
N HIS A 41 14.44 24.27 2.54
CA HIS A 41 15.82 23.79 2.56
C HIS A 41 16.51 24.14 3.89
N PRO A 42 17.07 23.17 4.65
CA PRO A 42 17.67 23.42 5.96
C PRO A 42 18.83 24.42 5.97
N GLY A 43 19.54 24.56 4.84
CA GLY A 43 20.60 25.56 4.65
C GLY A 43 20.09 26.96 4.25
N GLY A 44 18.78 27.13 4.06
CA GLY A 44 18.15 28.35 3.56
C GLY A 44 17.98 28.37 2.04
N ALA A 45 16.99 29.15 1.58
CA ALA A 45 16.60 29.25 0.18
C ALA A 45 17.68 29.89 -0.72
N ASP A 46 18.45 30.83 -0.17
CA ASP A 46 19.47 31.56 -0.94
C ASP A 46 20.53 30.62 -1.52
N LEU A 47 20.92 29.58 -0.78
CA LEU A 47 21.88 28.56 -1.25
C LEU A 47 21.34 27.71 -2.39
N VAL A 48 20.03 27.43 -2.41
CA VAL A 48 19.38 26.69 -3.50
C VAL A 48 19.31 27.57 -4.75
N LEU A 49 19.00 28.85 -4.58
CA LEU A 49 18.86 29.81 -5.68
C LEU A 49 20.19 30.12 -6.40
N ASP A 50 21.32 30.05 -5.70
CA ASP A 50 22.66 30.20 -6.30
C ASP A 50 22.97 29.11 -7.36
N TYR A 51 22.28 27.98 -7.28
CA TYR A 51 22.40 26.84 -8.20
C TYR A 51 21.19 26.68 -9.12
N ALA A 52 20.25 27.62 -9.12
CA ALA A 52 19.10 27.60 -10.01
C ALA A 52 19.54 27.58 -11.48
N GLY A 53 18.99 26.64 -12.23
CA GLY A 53 19.30 26.35 -13.63
C GLY A 53 20.59 25.56 -13.86
N ARG A 54 21.25 25.03 -12.82
CA ARG A 54 22.57 24.37 -12.92
C ARG A 54 22.53 22.88 -12.58
N ASP A 55 23.62 22.20 -12.89
CA ASP A 55 23.88 20.85 -12.37
C ASP A 55 24.43 20.94 -10.95
N ILE A 56 23.91 20.11 -10.05
CA ILE A 56 24.22 20.14 -8.62
C ILE A 56 24.90 18.86 -8.12
N GLU A 57 25.28 17.94 -9.00
CA GLU A 57 25.88 16.67 -8.58
C GLU A 57 27.13 16.86 -7.72
N ASP A 58 28.00 17.78 -8.15
CA ASP A 58 29.28 18.04 -7.46
C ASP A 58 29.07 18.75 -6.12
N ILE A 59 28.14 19.72 -6.05
CA ILE A 59 27.93 20.49 -4.82
C ILE A 59 27.21 19.68 -3.73
N LEU A 60 26.37 18.72 -4.10
CA LEU A 60 25.72 17.81 -3.14
C LEU A 60 26.72 16.85 -2.47
N LYS A 61 27.86 16.61 -3.11
CA LYS A 61 28.96 15.75 -2.65
C LYS A 61 30.14 16.56 -2.08
N ASP A 62 30.04 17.89 -2.03
CA ASP A 62 31.14 18.76 -1.60
C ASP A 62 31.29 18.75 -0.08
N PRO A 63 32.39 18.19 0.46
CA PRO A 63 32.63 18.16 1.90
C PRO A 63 32.92 19.53 2.51
N ASP A 64 33.32 20.53 1.72
CA ASP A 64 33.61 21.89 2.20
C ASP A 64 32.33 22.74 2.34
N SER A 65 31.26 22.38 1.62
CA SER A 65 29.92 22.97 1.75
C SER A 65 29.11 22.24 2.82
N HIS A 66 28.77 20.98 2.55
CA HIS A 66 28.16 19.99 3.45
C HIS A 66 27.77 18.75 2.64
N GLU A 67 28.15 17.57 3.12
CA GLU A 67 27.75 16.31 2.48
C GLU A 67 26.28 16.01 2.77
N HIS A 68 25.48 15.85 1.72
CA HIS A 68 24.07 15.54 1.84
C HIS A 68 23.86 14.06 2.18
N SER A 69 23.05 13.77 3.21
CA SER A 69 22.68 12.39 3.57
C SER A 69 21.85 11.72 2.46
N GLU A 70 21.79 10.38 2.44
CA GLU A 70 20.91 9.65 1.50
C GLU A 70 19.45 10.14 1.55
N ALA A 71 18.95 10.53 2.73
CA ALA A 71 17.60 11.08 2.88
C ALA A 71 17.39 12.42 2.16
N ALA A 72 18.45 13.20 1.92
CA ALA A 72 18.36 14.44 1.16
C ALA A 72 18.25 14.17 -0.35
N TYR A 73 18.89 13.11 -0.84
CA TYR A 73 18.69 12.64 -2.22
C TYR A 73 17.27 12.09 -2.44
N ASP A 74 16.71 11.39 -1.45
CA ASP A 74 15.31 10.95 -1.50
C ASP A 74 14.32 12.12 -1.61
N VAL A 75 14.58 13.23 -0.89
CA VAL A 75 13.77 14.46 -0.97
C VAL A 75 13.89 15.13 -2.34
N LEU A 76 15.09 15.12 -2.92
CA LEU A 76 15.30 15.66 -4.27
C LEU A 76 14.56 14.83 -5.33
N ASP A 77 14.52 13.51 -5.18
CA ASP A 77 13.81 12.62 -6.12
C ASP A 77 12.30 12.88 -6.19
N ASP A 78 11.67 13.32 -5.09
CA ASP A 78 10.27 13.77 -5.08
C ASP A 78 10.03 15.00 -5.98
N SER A 79 11.10 15.77 -6.27
CA SER A 79 11.06 16.98 -7.10
C SER A 79 11.34 16.69 -8.59
N LEU A 80 11.44 15.41 -9.00
CA LEU A 80 11.78 15.04 -10.38
C LEU A 80 10.67 15.43 -11.37
N VAL A 81 10.99 16.34 -12.31
CA VAL A 81 10.04 16.84 -13.31
C VAL A 81 10.39 16.44 -14.74
N GLY A 82 11.57 15.89 -15.01
CA GLY A 82 11.93 15.45 -16.35
C GLY A 82 13.36 14.97 -16.53
N PHE A 83 13.75 14.82 -17.79
CA PHE A 83 15.07 14.34 -18.17
C PHE A 83 15.74 15.22 -19.23
N LEU A 84 17.06 15.38 -19.18
CA LEU A 84 17.83 16.06 -20.22
C LEU A 84 17.92 15.19 -21.49
N ILE A 85 17.67 15.79 -22.66
CA ILE A 85 17.86 15.12 -23.96
C ILE A 85 19.35 14.98 -24.24
N SER A 86 19.82 13.75 -24.45
CA SER A 86 21.15 13.49 -25.02
C SER A 86 21.06 13.54 -26.56
N GLU A 87 21.98 14.24 -27.22
CA GLU A 87 21.96 14.51 -28.67
C GLU A 87 22.01 13.27 -29.60
N LYS A 88 21.98 12.03 -29.07
CA LYS A 88 22.27 10.81 -29.86
C LYS A 88 21.12 9.83 -30.12
N SER A 89 19.88 10.07 -29.69
CA SER A 89 18.79 9.09 -29.88
C SER A 89 17.72 9.55 -30.87
N ALA A 90 18.07 9.52 -32.15
CA ALA A 90 17.13 9.45 -33.26
C ALA A 90 17.52 8.25 -34.15
N ASN A 91 16.87 7.09 -33.92
CA ASN A 91 16.62 5.98 -34.87
C ASN A 91 16.68 4.58 -34.21
N GLY A 92 15.63 3.76 -34.40
CA GLY A 92 15.77 2.30 -34.54
C GLY A 92 14.87 1.41 -33.66
N HIS A 93 13.88 0.77 -34.28
CA HIS A 93 13.07 -0.36 -33.80
C HIS A 93 13.85 -1.71 -33.73
N ALA A 94 13.46 -2.62 -32.80
CA ALA A 94 12.83 -3.94 -33.08
C ALA A 94 13.16 -5.08 -32.07
N ASN A 95 12.08 -5.76 -31.61
CA ASN A 95 11.88 -7.20 -31.29
C ASN A 95 12.80 -8.02 -30.34
N GLY A 96 12.18 -8.77 -29.41
CA GLY A 96 12.83 -9.90 -28.72
C GLY A 96 12.00 -10.66 -27.67
N ASN A 97 11.36 -11.74 -28.13
CA ASN A 97 10.74 -12.92 -27.48
C ASN A 97 11.10 -13.32 -26.02
N ALA A 98 10.11 -13.84 -25.29
CA ALA A 98 10.17 -14.31 -23.91
C ALA A 98 10.35 -15.84 -23.77
N ASN A 99 11.13 -16.29 -22.78
CA ASN A 99 10.93 -17.57 -22.09
C ASN A 99 11.79 -17.66 -20.80
N GLY A 100 11.21 -18.17 -19.69
CA GLY A 100 11.99 -18.73 -18.57
C GLY A 100 11.56 -18.31 -17.17
N ASN A 101 11.01 -19.29 -16.43
CA ASN A 101 10.87 -19.28 -14.96
C ASN A 101 12.19 -18.96 -14.27
N GLY A 102 12.18 -17.99 -13.35
CA GLY A 102 13.29 -17.72 -12.44
C GLY A 102 12.85 -16.80 -11.32
N ALA A 103 13.05 -17.23 -10.08
CA ALA A 103 12.91 -16.39 -8.89
C ALA A 103 13.74 -15.10 -9.08
N ALA A 104 13.06 -13.95 -9.06
CA ALA A 104 13.65 -12.69 -9.47
C ALA A 104 14.41 -12.03 -8.31
N LYS A 105 15.71 -11.85 -8.51
CA LYS A 105 16.54 -10.86 -7.82
C LYS A 105 16.15 -9.47 -8.35
N VAL A 106 15.72 -8.53 -7.52
CA VAL A 106 15.23 -7.19 -7.95
C VAL A 106 15.80 -6.03 -7.13
N ALA A 107 16.80 -5.38 -7.72
CA ALA A 107 17.37 -4.08 -7.33
C ALA A 107 16.34 -3.11 -6.69
N ASN A 108 16.64 -2.48 -5.55
CA ASN A 108 15.92 -1.33 -5.01
C ASN A 108 16.84 -0.11 -5.11
N GLY A 109 16.34 0.96 -5.72
CA GLY A 109 17.12 2.13 -6.15
C GLY A 109 17.46 2.02 -7.63
N ASP A 110 16.91 2.94 -8.44
CA ASP A 110 17.03 3.01 -9.90
C ASP A 110 16.66 1.71 -10.64
N ALA A 111 15.42 1.67 -11.10
CA ALA A 111 15.06 0.78 -12.17
C ALA A 111 15.53 1.34 -13.52
N THR A 112 16.85 1.43 -13.70
CA THR A 112 17.48 1.57 -15.02
C THR A 112 18.57 0.52 -15.14
N THR A 113 18.19 -0.67 -15.57
CA THR A 113 19.08 -1.48 -16.42
C THR A 113 18.79 -1.06 -17.85
N ASN A 114 19.74 -0.35 -18.48
CA ASN A 114 19.67 0.09 -19.88
C ASN A 114 18.55 1.10 -20.22
N GLY A 115 18.17 2.00 -19.31
CA GLY A 115 17.21 3.07 -19.63
C GLY A 115 15.75 2.63 -19.76
N GLU A 116 15.40 1.43 -19.33
CA GLU A 116 14.02 0.93 -19.27
C GLU A 116 13.55 0.89 -17.80
N THR A 117 12.46 1.58 -17.49
CA THR A 117 11.78 1.52 -16.20
C THR A 117 11.36 0.07 -15.91
N TYR A 118 11.78 -0.48 -14.78
CA TYR A 118 11.36 -1.81 -14.32
C TYR A 118 9.85 -1.78 -14.09
N ILE A 119 9.16 -2.60 -14.85
CA ILE A 119 7.73 -2.84 -14.72
C ILE A 119 7.59 -4.25 -14.15
N HIS A 120 6.96 -4.36 -12.98
CA HIS A 120 6.80 -5.64 -12.33
C HIS A 120 5.99 -6.59 -13.24
N PRO A 121 6.51 -7.77 -13.60
CA PRO A 121 5.95 -8.60 -14.68
C PRO A 121 4.55 -9.14 -14.37
N ARG A 122 4.19 -9.28 -13.09
CA ARG A 122 2.86 -9.74 -12.66
C ARG A 122 1.85 -8.59 -12.68
N THR A 123 2.15 -7.50 -11.99
CA THR A 123 1.21 -6.38 -11.76
C THR A 123 1.21 -5.36 -12.90
N GLY A 124 2.31 -5.27 -13.67
CA GLY A 124 2.48 -4.25 -14.69
C GLY A 124 2.76 -2.86 -14.11
N MET A 125 3.12 -2.77 -12.83
CA MET A 125 3.35 -1.52 -12.10
C MET A 125 4.84 -1.28 -11.86
N SER A 126 5.21 -0.01 -11.84
CA SER A 126 6.57 0.49 -11.60
C SER A 126 6.71 1.15 -10.23
N CYS A 127 5.63 1.76 -9.72
CA CYS A 127 5.62 2.48 -8.45
C CYS A 127 4.23 2.49 -7.80
N ALA A 128 4.14 3.04 -6.58
CA ALA A 128 2.90 3.13 -5.82
C ALA A 128 1.86 4.04 -6.48
N GLU A 129 2.29 5.08 -7.20
CA GLU A 129 1.42 6.04 -7.90
C GLU A 129 0.60 5.36 -9.00
N ASP A 130 1.09 4.24 -9.55
CA ASP A 130 0.38 3.43 -10.54
C ASP A 130 -0.94 2.85 -9.99
N LEU A 131 -1.07 2.68 -8.67
CA LEU A 131 -2.28 2.18 -8.01
C LEU A 131 -3.49 3.13 -8.16
N SER A 132 -3.23 4.41 -8.47
CA SER A 132 -4.26 5.44 -8.67
C SER A 132 -4.55 5.74 -10.15
N LYS A 133 -3.93 5.04 -11.09
CA LYS A 133 -4.15 5.24 -12.53
C LYS A 133 -5.44 4.55 -12.98
N ASP A 134 -6.42 5.33 -13.43
CA ASP A 134 -7.69 4.85 -14.00
C ASP A 134 -7.46 3.70 -15.00
N THR A 135 -8.17 2.59 -14.79
CA THR A 135 -8.16 1.44 -15.70
C THR A 135 -9.16 1.64 -16.84
N ASP A 136 -8.72 1.46 -18.09
CA ASP A 136 -9.64 1.40 -19.23
C ASP A 136 -10.39 0.06 -19.26
N PHE A 137 -11.70 0.10 -18.99
CA PHE A 137 -12.52 -1.10 -18.77
C PHE A 137 -12.54 -2.05 -19.96
N ASN A 138 -12.63 -1.49 -21.18
CA ASN A 138 -12.72 -2.28 -22.41
C ASN A 138 -11.41 -2.99 -22.71
N THR A 139 -10.29 -2.29 -22.55
CA THR A 139 -8.96 -2.81 -22.83
C THR A 139 -8.54 -3.83 -21.78
N ASP A 140 -8.81 -3.57 -20.48
CA ASP A 140 -8.54 -4.53 -19.40
C ASP A 140 -9.31 -5.84 -19.61
N TYR A 141 -10.63 -5.77 -19.81
CA TYR A 141 -11.44 -6.97 -20.03
C TYR A 141 -11.04 -7.71 -21.32
N LYS A 142 -10.69 -6.99 -22.40
CA LYS A 142 -10.22 -7.62 -23.64
C LYS A 142 -8.90 -8.36 -23.45
N LYS A 143 -7.97 -7.79 -22.69
CA LYS A 143 -6.62 -8.33 -22.47
C LYS A 143 -6.61 -9.47 -21.46
N HIS A 144 -7.27 -9.29 -20.33
CA HIS A 144 -7.15 -10.17 -19.17
C HIS A 144 -8.30 -11.18 -19.03
N LYS A 145 -9.46 -10.93 -19.65
CA LYS A 145 -10.64 -11.83 -19.61
C LYS A 145 -11.09 -12.18 -18.17
N PHE A 146 -10.86 -11.27 -17.22
CA PHE A 146 -11.21 -11.48 -15.81
C PHE A 146 -12.57 -10.84 -15.47
N LEU A 147 -12.59 -9.60 -14.99
CA LEU A 147 -13.82 -8.89 -14.64
C LEU A 147 -14.04 -7.68 -15.56
N ASP A 148 -15.27 -7.51 -16.04
CA ASP A 148 -15.71 -6.31 -16.76
C ASP A 148 -16.15 -5.26 -15.73
N LEU A 149 -15.29 -4.26 -15.49
CA LEU A 149 -15.54 -3.16 -14.55
C LEU A 149 -16.79 -2.33 -14.92
N SER A 150 -17.31 -2.41 -16.15
CA SER A 150 -18.55 -1.71 -16.52
C SER A 150 -19.82 -2.37 -15.95
N ARG A 151 -19.71 -3.53 -15.28
CA ARG A 151 -20.83 -4.32 -14.75
C ARG A 151 -20.59 -4.73 -13.29
N PRO A 152 -21.64 -5.13 -12.56
CA PRO A 152 -21.50 -5.61 -11.18
C PRO A 152 -20.51 -6.76 -11.04
N LEU A 153 -19.59 -6.68 -10.09
CA LEU A 153 -18.48 -7.64 -9.94
C LEU A 153 -18.92 -8.97 -9.30
N PHE A 154 -19.86 -8.96 -8.35
CA PHE A 154 -20.25 -10.16 -7.60
C PHE A 154 -20.84 -11.26 -8.50
N PRO A 155 -21.79 -10.99 -9.41
CA PRO A 155 -22.30 -12.02 -10.33
C PRO A 155 -21.21 -12.58 -11.25
N GLN A 156 -20.24 -11.74 -11.66
CA GLN A 156 -19.12 -12.17 -12.50
C GLN A 156 -18.19 -13.13 -11.75
N ILE A 157 -17.91 -12.88 -10.47
CA ILE A 157 -17.15 -13.81 -9.63
C ILE A 157 -17.93 -15.10 -9.38
N TRP A 158 -19.21 -15.00 -9.02
CA TRP A 158 -20.02 -16.16 -8.63
C TRP A 158 -20.35 -17.10 -9.81
N PHE A 159 -20.59 -16.54 -11.00
CA PHE A 159 -20.98 -17.28 -12.20
C PHE A 159 -19.89 -17.35 -13.29
N GLY A 160 -18.73 -16.72 -13.07
CA GLY A 160 -17.67 -16.61 -14.09
C GLY A 160 -16.94 -17.91 -14.40
N GLY A 161 -16.98 -18.91 -13.51
CA GLY A 161 -16.36 -20.22 -13.75
C GLY A 161 -14.84 -20.20 -13.81
N PHE A 162 -14.19 -19.25 -13.14
CA PHE A 162 -12.73 -19.16 -13.06
C PHE A 162 -12.13 -20.35 -12.32
N SER A 163 -10.98 -20.84 -12.80
CA SER A 163 -10.12 -21.69 -11.97
C SER A 163 -9.43 -20.87 -10.90
N LYS A 164 -9.07 -21.51 -9.80
CA LYS A 164 -8.29 -20.93 -8.71
C LYS A 164 -7.04 -20.21 -9.20
N GLU A 165 -6.23 -20.88 -10.03
CA GLU A 165 -4.95 -20.33 -10.49
C GLU A 165 -5.16 -19.04 -11.29
N PHE A 166 -6.15 -19.05 -12.20
CA PHE A 166 -6.49 -17.87 -12.99
C PHE A 166 -7.02 -16.73 -12.11
N TYR A 167 -7.90 -17.05 -11.16
CA TYR A 167 -8.44 -16.07 -10.23
C TYR A 167 -7.33 -15.42 -9.39
N LEU A 168 -6.46 -16.21 -8.77
CA LEU A 168 -5.39 -15.70 -7.88
C LEU A 168 -4.37 -14.85 -8.65
N ASP A 169 -4.04 -15.24 -9.88
CA ASP A 169 -3.17 -14.44 -10.74
C ASP A 169 -3.80 -13.09 -11.11
N GLN A 170 -5.12 -13.03 -11.29
CA GLN A 170 -5.79 -11.80 -11.73
C GLN A 170 -6.26 -10.90 -10.59
N VAL A 171 -6.71 -11.45 -9.47
CA VAL A 171 -7.24 -10.68 -8.34
C VAL A 171 -6.14 -9.85 -7.64
N HIS A 172 -4.90 -10.36 -7.61
CA HIS A 172 -3.74 -9.66 -7.03
C HIS A 172 -3.03 -8.73 -8.02
N ARG A 173 -3.61 -8.49 -9.19
CA ARG A 173 -3.14 -7.47 -10.14
C ARG A 173 -4.04 -6.25 -9.98
N PRO A 174 -3.58 -5.16 -9.35
CA PRO A 174 -4.48 -4.08 -8.99
C PRO A 174 -5.03 -3.31 -10.20
N ARG A 175 -6.29 -2.91 -10.12
CA ARG A 175 -7.00 -2.00 -11.04
C ARG A 175 -7.45 -0.77 -10.27
N HIS A 176 -7.82 0.28 -11.01
CA HIS A 176 -8.42 1.48 -10.44
C HIS A 176 -9.72 1.80 -11.17
N TYR A 177 -10.80 1.93 -10.40
CA TYR A 177 -12.09 2.30 -10.96
C TYR A 177 -12.12 3.81 -11.25
N LYS A 178 -12.71 4.16 -12.39
CA LYS A 178 -12.64 5.50 -12.98
C LYS A 178 -13.01 6.59 -11.97
N GLY A 179 -12.15 7.59 -11.83
CA GLY A 179 -12.40 8.77 -11.00
C GLY A 179 -12.35 8.49 -9.49
N GLY A 180 -11.81 7.34 -9.07
CA GLY A 180 -11.72 6.94 -7.67
C GLY A 180 -13.08 6.61 -7.03
N GLU A 181 -14.11 6.39 -7.84
CA GLU A 181 -15.40 5.88 -7.36
C GLU A 181 -15.30 4.39 -7.02
N SER A 182 -16.27 3.85 -6.28
CA SER A 182 -16.35 2.40 -6.06
C SER A 182 -17.02 1.71 -7.24
N ALA A 183 -16.36 0.72 -7.83
CA ALA A 183 -16.96 -0.16 -8.86
C ALA A 183 -18.29 -0.75 -8.36
N PRO A 184 -19.31 -1.05 -9.17
CA PRO A 184 -20.51 -1.71 -8.65
C PRO A 184 -20.19 -3.16 -8.22
N LEU A 185 -20.47 -3.55 -6.97
CA LEU A 185 -20.32 -4.95 -6.55
C LEU A 185 -21.59 -5.75 -6.88
N PHE A 186 -22.74 -5.27 -6.45
CA PHE A 186 -24.05 -5.90 -6.68
C PHE A 186 -24.86 -5.17 -7.76
N GLY A 187 -24.71 -3.84 -7.86
CA GLY A 187 -25.45 -3.01 -8.82
C GLY A 187 -26.96 -2.91 -8.55
N ASN A 188 -27.38 -3.18 -7.31
CA ASN A 188 -28.78 -3.15 -6.89
C ASN A 188 -28.89 -2.64 -5.43
N PHE A 189 -30.01 -2.89 -4.76
CA PHE A 189 -30.26 -2.43 -3.39
C PHE A 189 -29.29 -2.99 -2.33
N LEU A 190 -28.49 -4.02 -2.65
CA LEU A 190 -27.44 -4.55 -1.77
C LEU A 190 -26.14 -3.75 -1.84
N GLU A 191 -25.97 -2.86 -2.82
CA GLU A 191 -24.74 -2.09 -3.00
C GLU A 191 -24.29 -1.32 -1.74
N PRO A 192 -25.18 -0.68 -0.96
CA PRO A 192 -24.79 0.01 0.28
C PRO A 192 -24.11 -0.90 1.30
N LEU A 193 -24.45 -2.20 1.35
CA LEU A 193 -23.81 -3.17 2.26
C LEU A 193 -22.35 -3.45 1.90
N SER A 194 -21.94 -3.15 0.67
CA SER A 194 -20.57 -3.35 0.18
C SER A 194 -19.66 -2.13 0.38
N LYS A 195 -20.20 -1.01 0.87
CA LYS A 195 -19.48 0.26 0.99
C LYS A 195 -19.37 0.64 2.46
N THR A 196 -18.16 0.50 3.01
CA THR A 196 -17.87 0.81 4.42
C THR A 196 -16.91 1.98 4.50
N PRO A 197 -17.38 3.20 4.85
CA PRO A 197 -16.49 4.32 5.13
C PRO A 197 -15.58 4.04 6.34
N TRP A 198 -14.36 4.56 6.33
CA TRP A 198 -13.38 4.35 7.41
C TRP A 198 -13.89 4.70 8.81
N TRP A 199 -14.69 5.76 8.94
CA TRP A 199 -15.21 6.25 10.22
C TRP A 199 -16.26 5.32 10.84
N VAL A 200 -16.81 4.37 10.08
CA VAL A 200 -17.74 3.36 10.60
C VAL A 200 -17.05 2.49 11.65
N ILE A 201 -15.78 2.15 11.45
CA ILE A 201 -15.03 1.26 12.34
C ILE A 201 -14.95 1.81 13.78
N PRO A 202 -14.42 3.02 14.05
CA PRO A 202 -14.40 3.56 15.41
C PRO A 202 -15.80 3.89 15.93
N THR A 203 -16.74 4.27 15.07
CA THR A 203 -18.11 4.62 15.49
C THR A 203 -18.89 3.41 16.01
N VAL A 204 -18.77 2.26 15.34
CA VAL A 204 -19.45 1.02 15.73
C VAL A 204 -18.72 0.34 16.89
N TRP A 205 -17.41 0.17 16.77
CA TRP A 205 -16.66 -0.67 17.69
C TRP A 205 -16.13 0.08 18.92
N GLY A 206 -15.91 1.39 18.85
CA GLY A 206 -15.47 2.21 19.98
C GLY A 206 -16.40 2.11 21.20
N PRO A 207 -17.72 2.32 21.06
CA PRO A 207 -18.67 2.12 22.15
C PRO A 207 -18.68 0.68 22.69
N CYS A 208 -18.51 -0.33 21.84
CA CYS A 208 -18.41 -1.73 22.26
C CYS A 208 -17.17 -1.96 23.13
N VAL A 209 -16.01 -1.40 22.75
CA VAL A 209 -14.78 -1.45 23.55
C VAL A 209 -15.00 -0.79 24.90
N VAL A 210 -15.54 0.44 24.93
CA VAL A 210 -15.79 1.17 26.19
C VAL A 210 -16.71 0.38 27.12
N TYR A 211 -17.80 -0.17 26.58
CA TYR A 211 -18.73 -0.99 27.35
C TYR A 211 -18.07 -2.28 27.86
N ALA A 212 -17.30 -2.98 27.02
CA ALA A 212 -16.60 -4.19 27.42
C ALA A 212 -15.55 -3.92 28.52
N VAL A 213 -14.79 -2.82 28.43
CA VAL A 213 -13.86 -2.39 29.48
C VAL A 213 -14.61 -2.09 30.78
N TYR A 214 -15.74 -1.38 30.72
CA TYR A 214 -16.58 -1.12 31.89
C TYR A 214 -17.11 -2.41 32.53
N MET A 215 -17.53 -3.40 31.72
CA MET A 215 -17.98 -4.69 32.23
C MET A 215 -16.84 -5.50 32.83
N ALA A 216 -15.64 -5.45 32.24
CA ALA A 216 -14.44 -6.06 32.80
C ALA A 216 -14.04 -5.42 34.14
N SER A 217 -14.14 -4.09 34.28
CA SER A 217 -13.76 -3.38 35.50
C SER A 217 -14.63 -3.72 36.71
N GLN A 218 -15.88 -4.15 36.51
CA GLN A 218 -16.76 -4.57 37.60
C GLN A 218 -16.28 -5.86 38.30
N GLY A 219 -15.39 -6.62 37.67
CA GLY A 219 -14.87 -7.88 38.23
C GLY A 219 -13.69 -7.74 39.18
N TYR A 220 -13.14 -6.54 39.32
CA TYR A 220 -11.88 -6.31 40.03
C TYR A 220 -11.93 -5.03 40.86
N ASP A 221 -11.52 -5.11 42.13
CA ASP A 221 -11.34 -3.91 42.97
C ASP A 221 -10.15 -3.06 42.48
N ASN A 222 -9.06 -3.74 42.10
CA ASN A 222 -7.87 -3.09 41.53
C ASN A 222 -7.94 -3.05 40.00
N GLN A 223 -8.11 -1.85 39.45
CA GLN A 223 -8.27 -1.64 38.01
C GLN A 223 -7.00 -1.93 37.19
N LEU A 224 -5.84 -2.12 37.84
CA LEU A 224 -4.64 -2.58 37.17
C LEU A 224 -4.82 -3.97 36.53
N TYR A 225 -5.69 -4.83 37.08
CA TYR A 225 -5.99 -6.12 36.46
C TYR A 225 -6.72 -5.93 35.12
N THR A 226 -7.78 -5.11 35.10
CA THR A 226 -8.50 -4.74 33.88
C THR A 226 -7.56 -4.17 32.83
N ALA A 227 -6.70 -3.22 33.23
CA ALA A 227 -5.72 -2.61 32.35
C ALA A 227 -4.70 -3.64 31.81
N GLY A 228 -4.24 -4.56 32.66
CA GLY A 228 -3.33 -5.63 32.26
C GLY A 228 -3.92 -6.55 31.19
N TYR A 229 -5.17 -7.01 31.37
CA TYR A 229 -5.84 -7.84 30.36
C TYR A 229 -6.10 -7.05 29.06
N PHE A 230 -6.49 -5.78 29.16
CA PHE A 230 -6.66 -4.93 27.99
C PHE A 230 -5.36 -4.77 27.20
N VAL A 231 -4.25 -4.45 27.87
CA VAL A 231 -2.92 -4.32 27.23
C VAL A 231 -2.48 -5.65 26.61
N PHE A 232 -2.69 -6.77 27.29
CA PHE A 232 -2.43 -8.09 26.74
C PHE A 232 -3.23 -8.32 25.45
N GLY A 233 -4.53 -8.04 25.46
CA GLY A 233 -5.39 -8.18 24.29
C GLY A 233 -4.97 -7.29 23.13
N PHE A 234 -4.64 -6.03 23.41
CA PHE A 234 -4.17 -5.07 22.41
C PHE A 234 -2.85 -5.52 21.76
N TRP A 235 -1.89 -6.00 22.55
CA TRP A 235 -0.66 -6.57 22.01
C TRP A 235 -0.93 -7.86 21.22
N PHE A 236 -1.78 -8.74 21.76
CA PHE A 236 -2.13 -10.02 21.12
C PHE A 236 -2.86 -9.81 19.80
N TRP A 237 -3.57 -8.70 19.61
CA TRP A 237 -4.12 -8.36 18.29
C TRP A 237 -3.06 -8.35 17.18
N SER A 238 -1.84 -7.88 17.45
CA SER A 238 -0.78 -7.84 16.42
C SER A 238 -0.44 -9.22 15.84
N ILE A 239 -0.54 -10.29 16.65
CA ILE A 239 -0.33 -11.65 16.15
C ILE A 239 -1.56 -12.16 15.40
N ILE A 240 -2.77 -11.78 15.82
CA ILE A 240 -4.01 -12.11 15.14
C ILE A 240 -4.03 -11.46 13.76
N GLU A 241 -3.68 -10.18 13.67
CA GLU A 241 -3.50 -9.45 12.41
C GLU A 241 -2.61 -10.22 11.45
N TYR A 242 -1.38 -10.54 11.88
CA TYR A 242 -0.42 -11.26 11.05
C TYR A 242 -0.96 -12.62 10.59
N VAL A 243 -1.57 -13.40 11.49
CA VAL A 243 -2.09 -14.73 11.19
C VAL A 243 -3.28 -14.66 10.24
N LEU A 244 -4.24 -13.76 10.48
CA LEU A 244 -5.39 -13.60 9.60
C LEU A 244 -4.97 -13.09 8.22
N HIS A 245 -4.07 -12.11 8.16
CA HIS A 245 -3.61 -11.57 6.89
C HIS A 245 -2.88 -12.64 6.06
N ARG A 246 -1.97 -13.40 6.68
CA ARG A 246 -1.18 -14.42 5.99
C ARG A 246 -1.96 -15.70 5.65
N PHE A 247 -2.80 -16.20 6.56
CA PHE A 247 -3.38 -17.55 6.43
C PHE A 247 -4.87 -17.58 6.13
N LEU A 248 -5.58 -16.45 6.23
CA LEU A 248 -6.99 -16.35 5.87
C LEU A 248 -7.22 -15.42 4.69
N PHE A 249 -6.65 -14.21 4.72
CA PHE A 249 -6.81 -13.22 3.67
C PHE A 249 -5.99 -13.59 2.43
N HIS A 250 -4.76 -14.08 2.61
CA HIS A 250 -3.93 -14.72 1.58
C HIS A 250 -4.00 -16.26 1.65
N LEU A 251 -5.22 -16.82 1.70
CA LEU A 251 -5.40 -18.28 1.70
C LEU A 251 -4.80 -18.92 0.43
N ASP A 252 -4.82 -18.20 -0.69
CA ASP A 252 -4.10 -18.42 -1.95
C ASP A 252 -3.85 -19.89 -2.31
N TYR A 253 -2.67 -20.41 -2.00
CA TYR A 253 -2.29 -21.78 -2.32
C TYR A 253 -3.32 -22.83 -1.86
N TYR A 254 -3.89 -22.62 -0.66
CA TYR A 254 -4.89 -23.48 -0.02
C TYR A 254 -6.34 -23.14 -0.39
N LEU A 255 -6.57 -22.11 -1.21
CA LEU A 255 -7.91 -21.79 -1.69
C LEU A 255 -8.50 -23.00 -2.43
N PRO A 256 -9.75 -23.41 -2.17
CA PRO A 256 -10.35 -24.52 -2.89
C PRO A 256 -10.81 -24.04 -4.28
N ASP A 257 -10.62 -24.88 -5.29
CA ASP A 257 -10.94 -24.57 -6.69
C ASP A 257 -12.45 -24.69 -6.96
N ASN A 258 -13.23 -23.76 -6.38
CA ASN A 258 -14.66 -23.64 -6.61
C ASN A 258 -15.12 -22.19 -6.37
N ARG A 259 -16.28 -21.86 -6.96
CA ARG A 259 -16.88 -20.52 -6.87
C ARG A 259 -17.12 -20.01 -5.44
N VAL A 260 -17.42 -20.89 -4.48
CA VAL A 260 -17.69 -20.47 -3.10
C VAL A 260 -16.40 -20.00 -2.44
N GLY A 261 -15.33 -20.78 -2.55
CA GLY A 261 -14.01 -20.40 -2.05
C GLY A 261 -13.53 -19.10 -2.67
N ILE A 262 -13.56 -19.01 -4.00
CA ILE A 262 -13.16 -17.81 -4.75
C ILE A 262 -13.98 -16.58 -4.33
N THR A 263 -15.30 -16.72 -4.18
CA THR A 263 -16.15 -15.60 -3.76
C THR A 263 -15.84 -15.15 -2.33
N LEU A 264 -15.65 -16.10 -1.40
CA LEU A 264 -15.31 -15.77 -0.02
C LEU A 264 -13.96 -15.05 0.05
N HIS A 265 -12.94 -15.53 -0.65
CA HIS A 265 -11.64 -14.85 -0.75
C HIS A 265 -11.78 -13.43 -1.32
N PHE A 266 -12.57 -13.28 -2.39
CA PHE A 266 -12.81 -11.97 -3.00
C PHE A 266 -13.45 -10.98 -2.01
N LEU A 267 -14.43 -11.42 -1.23
CA LEU A 267 -15.12 -10.56 -0.25
C LEU A 267 -14.28 -10.29 1.02
N LEU A 268 -13.39 -11.20 1.41
CA LEU A 268 -12.52 -11.05 2.58
C LEU A 268 -11.36 -10.11 2.33
N HIS A 269 -10.65 -10.27 1.21
CA HIS A 269 -9.45 -9.48 0.94
C HIS A 269 -9.15 -9.26 -0.55
N GLY A 270 -9.55 -10.19 -1.42
CA GLY A 270 -9.24 -10.08 -2.85
C GLY A 270 -9.77 -8.80 -3.51
N ILE A 271 -10.94 -8.29 -3.11
CA ILE A 271 -11.45 -7.02 -3.64
C ILE A 271 -10.57 -5.82 -3.28
N HIS A 272 -9.90 -5.87 -2.13
CA HIS A 272 -8.97 -4.82 -1.72
C HIS A 272 -7.70 -4.86 -2.59
N HIS A 273 -7.09 -6.03 -2.82
CA HIS A 273 -5.96 -6.14 -3.76
C HIS A 273 -6.34 -5.79 -5.20
N TYR A 274 -7.56 -6.12 -5.61
CA TYR A 274 -8.04 -5.83 -6.95
C TYR A 274 -8.34 -4.34 -7.15
N LEU A 275 -8.82 -3.63 -6.13
CA LEU A 275 -9.17 -2.21 -6.15
C LEU A 275 -8.61 -1.47 -4.89
N PRO A 276 -7.29 -1.34 -4.73
CA PRO A 276 -6.68 -0.92 -3.45
C PRO A 276 -6.99 0.52 -3.06
N MET A 277 -7.27 1.38 -4.05
CA MET A 277 -7.61 2.79 -3.85
C MET A 277 -9.13 3.05 -3.77
N ASP A 278 -9.97 2.00 -3.67
CA ASP A 278 -11.41 2.16 -3.40
C ASP A 278 -11.64 2.45 -1.91
N LYS A 279 -11.91 3.71 -1.59
CA LYS A 279 -12.10 4.23 -0.22
C LYS A 279 -13.20 3.55 0.59
N TYR A 280 -14.12 2.82 -0.05
CA TYR A 280 -15.23 2.17 0.63
C TYR A 280 -15.09 0.64 0.71
N ARG A 281 -14.00 0.07 0.17
CA ARG A 281 -13.76 -1.37 0.10
C ARG A 281 -12.39 -1.81 0.63
N LEU A 282 -11.92 -1.09 1.62
CA LEU A 282 -10.69 -1.38 2.32
C LEU A 282 -10.98 -1.92 3.73
N VAL A 283 -11.67 -1.12 4.54
CA VAL A 283 -11.97 -1.51 5.93
C VAL A 283 -13.00 -2.63 5.97
N MET A 284 -12.91 -3.48 6.99
CA MET A 284 -13.80 -4.63 7.12
C MET A 284 -15.24 -4.20 7.40
N PRO A 285 -16.23 -4.59 6.55
CA PRO A 285 -17.62 -4.31 6.85
C PRO A 285 -18.02 -4.93 8.19
N PRO A 286 -18.74 -4.22 9.08
CA PRO A 286 -19.10 -4.75 10.40
C PRO A 286 -19.78 -6.12 10.37
N THR A 287 -20.59 -6.38 9.35
CA THR A 287 -21.25 -7.69 9.12
C THR A 287 -20.24 -8.83 8.99
N LEU A 288 -19.16 -8.62 8.23
CA LEU A 288 -18.11 -9.61 8.04
C LEU A 288 -17.21 -9.71 9.27
N PHE A 289 -16.90 -8.56 9.88
CA PHE A 289 -16.09 -8.53 11.09
C PHE A 289 -16.74 -9.27 12.27
N VAL A 290 -18.07 -9.20 12.46
CA VAL A 290 -18.77 -9.98 13.50
C VAL A 290 -18.52 -11.48 13.33
N VAL A 291 -18.57 -11.99 12.09
CA VAL A 291 -18.34 -13.41 11.80
C VAL A 291 -16.90 -13.79 12.13
N LEU A 292 -15.93 -12.95 11.79
CA LEU A 292 -14.52 -13.18 12.10
C LEU A 292 -14.20 -13.05 13.60
N ALA A 293 -14.81 -12.10 14.30
CA ALA A 293 -14.58 -11.83 15.72
C ALA A 293 -15.24 -12.86 16.65
N TYR A 294 -16.35 -13.46 16.23
CA TYR A 294 -17.09 -14.46 17.01
C TYR A 294 -16.23 -15.63 17.55
N PRO A 295 -15.41 -16.34 16.75
CA PRO A 295 -14.54 -17.38 17.28
C PRO A 295 -13.49 -16.84 18.27
N PHE A 296 -12.98 -15.61 18.09
CA PHE A 296 -12.01 -15.02 19.02
C PHE A 296 -12.64 -14.62 20.37
N TRP A 297 -13.92 -14.22 20.39
CA TRP A 297 -14.66 -14.03 21.63
C TRP A 297 -14.70 -15.32 22.46
N HIS A 298 -15.07 -16.43 21.83
CA HIS A 298 -15.12 -17.74 22.50
C HIS A 298 -13.73 -18.24 22.87
N PHE A 299 -12.73 -18.02 22.02
CA PHE A 299 -11.34 -18.34 22.33
C PHE A 299 -10.85 -17.61 23.59
N ALA A 300 -11.10 -16.30 23.70
CA ALA A 300 -10.75 -15.54 24.90
C ALA A 300 -11.42 -16.12 26.16
N HIS A 301 -12.71 -16.47 26.08
CA HIS A 301 -13.45 -17.08 27.19
C HIS A 301 -13.02 -18.51 27.52
N ALA A 302 -12.46 -19.24 26.56
CA ALA A 302 -11.85 -20.54 26.80
C ALA A 302 -10.48 -20.41 27.51
N VAL A 303 -9.62 -19.49 27.04
CA VAL A 303 -8.28 -19.25 27.62
C VAL A 303 -8.40 -18.67 29.04
N PHE A 304 -9.32 -17.73 29.24
CA PHE A 304 -9.58 -17.08 30.52
C PHE A 304 -10.83 -17.64 31.19
N ALA A 305 -11.09 -18.95 31.07
CA ALA A 305 -12.28 -19.59 31.62
C ALA A 305 -12.48 -19.42 33.14
N TYR A 306 -11.41 -19.07 33.86
CA TYR A 306 -11.44 -18.78 35.30
C TYR A 306 -12.06 -17.41 35.64
N SER A 307 -12.15 -16.47 34.68
CA SER A 307 -12.72 -15.14 34.90
C SER A 307 -13.33 -14.58 33.62
N TRP A 308 -14.65 -14.45 33.63
CA TRP A 308 -15.41 -13.74 32.59
C TRP A 308 -14.89 -12.31 32.36
N HIS A 309 -14.53 -11.62 33.44
CA HIS A 309 -14.04 -10.24 33.38
C HIS A 309 -12.64 -10.15 32.76
N ALA A 310 -11.76 -11.14 33.02
CA ALA A 310 -10.46 -11.24 32.36
C ALA A 310 -10.62 -11.45 30.85
N ALA A 311 -11.46 -12.42 30.47
CA ALA A 311 -11.75 -12.74 29.08
C ALA A 311 -12.31 -11.51 28.33
N THR A 312 -13.28 -10.84 28.95
CA THR A 312 -13.90 -9.62 28.40
C THR A 312 -12.89 -8.49 28.27
N GLY A 313 -12.01 -8.27 29.28
CA GLY A 313 -10.97 -7.25 29.23
C GLY A 313 -9.94 -7.51 28.13
N ALA A 314 -9.49 -8.76 27.99
CA ALA A 314 -8.58 -9.15 26.91
C ALA A 314 -9.23 -9.01 25.53
N PHE A 315 -10.49 -9.43 25.37
CA PHE A 315 -11.21 -9.24 24.11
C PHE A 315 -11.40 -7.75 23.79
N ALA A 316 -11.71 -6.90 24.78
CA ALA A 316 -11.85 -5.46 24.58
C ALA A 316 -10.54 -4.83 24.08
N GLY A 317 -9.40 -5.24 24.64
CA GLY A 317 -8.07 -4.86 24.16
C GLY A 317 -7.81 -5.30 22.73
N GLY A 318 -8.13 -6.55 22.40
CA GLY A 318 -8.00 -7.07 21.04
C GLY A 318 -8.89 -6.34 20.03
N LEU A 319 -10.14 -6.05 20.39
CA LEU A 319 -11.08 -5.28 19.57
C LEU A 319 -10.59 -3.83 19.36
N PHE A 320 -9.98 -3.22 20.38
CA PHE A 320 -9.33 -1.91 20.20
C PHE A 320 -8.11 -2.00 19.27
N GLY A 321 -7.30 -3.06 19.38
CA GLY A 321 -6.21 -3.35 18.45
C GLY A 321 -6.70 -3.46 17.00
N TYR A 322 -7.83 -4.12 16.78
CA TYR A 322 -8.50 -4.18 15.47
C TYR A 322 -8.87 -2.79 14.94
N ILE A 323 -9.47 -1.92 15.76
CA ILE A 323 -9.81 -0.56 15.34
C ILE A 323 -8.54 0.19 14.89
N CYS A 324 -7.46 0.09 15.66
CA CYS A 324 -6.17 0.68 15.31
C CYS A 324 -5.65 0.12 13.98
N TYR A 325 -5.70 -1.20 13.78
CA TYR A 325 -5.29 -1.86 12.55
C TYR A 325 -6.05 -1.35 11.33
N ASP A 326 -7.38 -1.37 11.36
CA ASP A 326 -8.20 -1.08 10.18
C ASP A 326 -8.06 0.41 9.79
N LEU A 327 -7.94 1.29 10.79
CA LEU A 327 -7.66 2.71 10.56
C LEU A 327 -6.25 2.95 10.02
N THR A 328 -5.23 2.29 10.60
CA THR A 328 -3.87 2.35 10.07
C THR A 328 -3.86 1.91 8.62
N HIS A 329 -4.40 0.72 8.33
CA HIS A 329 -4.50 0.16 6.99
C HIS A 329 -5.15 1.16 6.02
N TYR A 330 -6.28 1.76 6.40
CA TYR A 330 -6.96 2.75 5.58
C TYR A 330 -6.08 3.95 5.25
N PHE A 331 -5.42 4.52 6.26
CA PHE A 331 -4.61 5.73 6.10
C PHE A 331 -3.27 5.49 5.40
N LEU A 332 -2.72 4.26 5.45
CA LEU A 332 -1.56 3.88 4.63
C LEU A 332 -1.86 4.05 3.13
N HIS A 333 -3.08 3.72 2.69
CA HIS A 333 -3.49 3.90 1.29
C HIS A 333 -3.89 5.34 0.95
N HIS A 334 -4.61 6.03 1.84
CA HIS A 334 -5.40 7.20 1.45
C HIS A 334 -4.90 8.56 1.96
N GLN A 335 -3.82 8.60 2.75
CA GLN A 335 -3.31 9.86 3.32
C GLN A 335 -1.83 10.04 3.06
N ASN A 336 -1.40 11.31 3.03
CA ASN A 336 0.01 11.64 3.19
C ASN A 336 0.33 11.61 4.68
N LEU A 337 1.18 10.67 5.09
CA LEU A 337 1.45 10.40 6.49
C LEU A 337 2.72 11.11 6.97
N PRO A 338 2.84 11.37 8.29
CA PRO A 338 4.06 11.93 8.87
C PRO A 338 5.29 11.07 8.55
N LEU A 339 6.48 11.68 8.56
CA LEU A 339 7.74 11.05 8.15
C LEU A 339 8.00 9.69 8.83
N TRP A 340 7.72 9.58 10.13
CA TRP A 340 7.92 8.34 10.91
C TRP A 340 6.94 7.21 10.57
N TYR A 341 5.91 7.46 9.75
CA TYR A 341 4.94 6.47 9.29
C TYR A 341 5.02 6.22 7.77
N LYS A 342 5.76 7.04 7.02
CA LYS A 342 5.94 6.89 5.57
C LYS A 342 6.62 5.58 5.21
N GLU A 343 7.52 5.09 6.05
CA GLU A 343 8.22 3.81 5.83
C GLU A 343 7.25 2.61 5.90
N LEU A 344 6.32 2.62 6.86
CA LEU A 344 5.25 1.63 6.95
C LEU A 344 4.27 1.73 5.77
N LYS A 345 3.97 2.94 5.30
CA LYS A 345 3.18 3.16 4.07
C LYS A 345 3.87 2.58 2.85
N LYS A 346 5.15 2.89 2.63
CA LYS A 346 5.96 2.33 1.54
C LYS A 346 5.94 0.80 1.60
N TYR A 347 6.08 0.24 2.80
CA TYR A 347 6.07 -1.19 3.02
C TYR A 347 4.74 -1.84 2.63
N HIS A 348 3.63 -1.32 3.15
CA HIS A 348 2.31 -1.87 2.84
C HIS A 348 1.93 -1.68 1.38
N LEU A 349 2.26 -0.55 0.75
CA LEU A 349 1.99 -0.36 -0.67
C LEU A 349 2.81 -1.32 -1.53
N ALA A 350 4.08 -1.61 -1.17
CA ALA A 350 4.89 -2.60 -1.88
C ALA A 350 4.28 -4.02 -1.79
N HIS A 351 3.64 -4.38 -0.68
CA HIS A 351 2.86 -5.62 -0.62
C HIS A 351 1.75 -5.67 -1.69
N HIS A 352 1.14 -4.54 -2.06
CA HIS A 352 0.11 -4.47 -3.12
C HIS A 352 0.67 -4.49 -4.55
N PHE A 353 1.67 -3.66 -4.85
CA PHE A 353 2.13 -3.48 -6.25
C PHE A 353 3.37 -4.32 -6.61
N LEU A 354 4.16 -4.74 -5.63
CA LEU A 354 5.41 -5.49 -5.82
C LEU A 354 5.20 -6.97 -5.50
N ASP A 355 4.97 -7.34 -4.23
CA ASP A 355 4.91 -8.75 -3.82
C ASP A 355 3.91 -8.98 -2.68
N TYR A 356 2.75 -9.57 -3.01
CA TYR A 356 1.71 -9.88 -2.04
C TYR A 356 1.99 -11.16 -1.22
N GLU A 357 3.03 -11.92 -1.57
CA GLU A 357 3.43 -13.14 -0.86
C GLU A 357 4.28 -12.84 0.39
N LEU A 358 4.62 -11.57 0.62
CA LEU A 358 5.41 -11.04 1.73
C LEU A 358 4.74 -9.77 2.30
N GLY A 359 5.15 -9.32 3.49
CA GLY A 359 4.67 -8.06 4.06
C GLY A 359 3.26 -8.14 4.65
N PHE A 360 2.98 -9.16 5.45
CA PHE A 360 1.66 -9.37 6.05
C PHE A 360 1.41 -8.47 7.27
N GLY A 361 2.45 -7.86 7.85
CA GLY A 361 2.30 -6.90 8.93
C GLY A 361 1.88 -5.53 8.42
N VAL A 362 0.70 -5.05 8.82
CA VAL A 362 0.14 -3.75 8.41
C VAL A 362 0.39 -2.68 9.48
N THR A 363 0.24 -3.02 10.76
CA THR A 363 0.54 -2.11 11.88
C THR A 363 2.03 -2.05 12.20
N SER A 364 2.77 -3.12 11.91
CA SER A 364 4.23 -3.17 12.03
C SER A 364 4.81 -4.36 11.27
N LYS A 365 6.10 -4.29 10.92
CA LYS A 365 6.85 -5.39 10.29
C LYS A 365 7.31 -6.47 11.28
N PHE A 366 7.05 -6.30 12.57
CA PHE A 366 7.65 -7.11 13.63
C PHE A 366 7.47 -8.62 13.40
N TRP A 367 6.24 -9.06 13.11
CA TRP A 367 5.95 -10.47 12.86
C TRP A 367 6.48 -10.96 11.51
N ASP A 368 6.59 -10.09 10.51
CA ASP A 368 7.26 -10.43 9.25
C ASP A 368 8.74 -10.77 9.47
N SER A 369 9.46 -9.95 10.24
CA SER A 369 10.87 -10.21 10.56
C SER A 369 11.04 -11.49 11.39
N ILE A 370 10.14 -11.76 12.34
CA ILE A 370 10.15 -12.97 13.17
C ILE A 370 9.89 -14.24 12.35
N PHE A 371 8.93 -14.20 11.44
CA PHE A 371 8.50 -15.37 10.66
C PHE A 371 9.09 -15.44 9.25
N GLY A 372 10.04 -14.56 8.92
CA GLY A 372 10.77 -14.56 7.65
C GLY A 372 9.90 -14.22 6.44
N THR A 373 8.94 -13.31 6.59
CA THR A 373 8.05 -12.83 5.52
C THR A 373 8.21 -11.34 5.24
N GLU A 374 9.35 -10.76 5.63
CA GLU A 374 9.62 -9.34 5.37
C GLU A 374 9.83 -9.08 3.87
N LEU A 375 9.24 -7.99 3.35
CA LEU A 375 9.40 -7.61 1.95
C LEU A 375 10.87 -7.35 1.62
N VAL A 376 11.37 -8.05 0.61
CA VAL A 376 12.75 -7.90 0.13
C VAL A 376 12.78 -6.90 -1.02
N TYR A 377 13.20 -5.70 -0.66
CA TYR A 377 13.72 -4.69 -1.57
C TYR A 377 15.15 -5.10 -1.93
N ASN A 378 15.47 -5.56 -3.14
CA ASN A 378 16.88 -5.95 -3.36
C ASN A 378 17.75 -4.72 -3.56
N VAL A 379 18.06 -3.90 -2.56
CA VAL A 379 19.04 -2.82 -2.75
C VAL A 379 20.35 -3.39 -3.30
N LYS A 380 20.82 -2.94 -4.48
CA LYS A 380 22.17 -3.29 -4.94
C LYS A 380 23.14 -2.64 -3.95
N LYS A 381 23.77 -3.43 -3.06
CA LYS A 381 24.98 -2.98 -2.37
C LYS A 381 26.06 -2.80 -3.43
N THR A 382 26.37 -1.56 -3.76
CA THR A 382 27.63 -1.22 -4.44
C THR A 382 28.75 -1.52 -3.45
N ASN A 383 29.55 -2.54 -3.73
CA ASN A 383 30.84 -2.78 -3.06
C ASN A 383 31.88 -1.77 -3.55
#